data_AF-A0A5K7S869-F1
#
_entry.id   AF-A0A5K7S869-F1
#
_cell.length_a   1.000
_cell.length_b   1.000
_cell.length_c   1.000
_cell.angle_alpha   90.00
_cell.angle_beta   90.00
_cell.angle_gamma   90.00
#
_symmetry.space_group_name_H-M   'P 1'
#
loop_
_entity.id
_entity.type
_entity.pdbx_description
1 polymer ?
#
loop_
_entity_poly.entity_id
_entity_poly.type
_entity_poly.pdbx_seq_one_letter_code
_entity_poly.pdbx_strand_id
1 'polypeptide(L)'
;MREGRYCQEHRSAINKGFNESDSFLLNKEYSMSILTLKEAYYKTTELQETSCAQCAELFRCTITRSLESIYNDLRRMTEGFFGTKRYQSSYELVCSVLAEIKKEN
;
A
#
# COMPACT_ATOMS: atom_id res chain seq x y z
N MET A 1 19.74 16.07 -18.58
CA MET A 1 19.64 15.06 -17.49
C MET A 1 18.77 15.59 -16.33
N ARG A 2 17.46 15.77 -16.56
CA ARG A 2 16.48 16.13 -15.52
C ARG A 2 15.57 14.94 -15.16
N GLU A 3 15.24 14.11 -16.16
CA GLU A 3 14.40 12.91 -16.04
C GLU A 3 14.86 11.93 -14.95
N GLY A 4 16.17 11.65 -14.85
CA GLY A 4 16.70 10.73 -13.84
C GLY A 4 16.59 11.21 -12.37
N ARG A 5 16.54 12.53 -12.12
CA ARG A 5 16.44 13.09 -10.75
C ARG A 5 15.00 13.06 -10.22
N TYR A 6 14.03 13.34 -11.09
CA TYR A 6 12.62 13.33 -10.73
C TYR A 6 12.13 11.91 -10.42
N CYS A 7 12.56 10.93 -11.21
CA CYS A 7 12.36 9.51 -10.91
C CYS A 7 12.94 9.11 -9.53
N GLN A 8 14.10 9.65 -9.17
CA GLN A 8 14.77 9.32 -7.91
C GLN A 8 14.04 9.87 -6.68
N GLU A 9 13.50 11.09 -6.76
CA GLU A 9 12.74 11.72 -5.66
C GLU A 9 11.45 10.94 -5.37
N HIS A 10 10.68 10.64 -6.41
CA HIS A 10 9.46 9.83 -6.31
C HIS A 10 9.75 8.42 -5.80
N ARG A 11 10.79 7.78 -6.32
CA ARG A 11 11.25 6.46 -5.84
C ARG A 11 11.61 6.49 -4.36
N SER A 12 12.31 7.53 -3.91
CA SER A 12 12.65 7.70 -2.50
C SER A 12 11.40 7.84 -1.64
N ALA A 13 10.42 8.63 -2.08
CA ALA A 13 9.16 8.83 -1.38
C ALA A 13 8.32 7.53 -1.29
N ILE A 14 8.24 6.76 -2.37
CA ILE A 14 7.52 5.48 -2.41
C ILE A 14 8.21 4.46 -1.50
N ASN A 15 9.55 4.33 -1.61
CA ASN A 15 10.32 3.41 -0.77
C ASN A 15 10.22 3.78 0.72
N LYS A 16 10.18 5.06 1.06
CA LYS A 16 9.96 5.52 2.43
C LYS A 16 8.60 5.04 2.95
N GLY A 17 7.54 5.18 2.15
CA GLY A 17 6.21 4.67 2.50
C GLY A 17 6.20 3.16 2.75
N PHE A 18 6.93 2.37 1.95
CA PHE A 18 7.09 0.93 2.22
C PHE A 18 7.75 0.64 3.57
N ASN A 19 8.89 1.27 3.84
CA ASN A 19 9.61 1.05 5.10
C ASN A 19 8.78 1.47 6.32
N GLU A 20 8.02 2.57 6.21
CA GLU A 20 7.12 3.02 7.27
C GLU A 20 5.95 2.05 7.46
N SER A 21 5.34 1.57 6.37
CA SER A 21 4.31 0.52 6.42
C SER A 21 4.80 -0.74 7.12
N ASP A 22 6.00 -1.22 6.79
CA ASP A 22 6.56 -2.42 7.41
C ASP A 22 6.79 -2.23 8.92
N SER A 23 7.25 -1.05 9.32
CA SER A 23 7.36 -0.69 10.74
C SER A 23 6.01 -0.71 11.45
N PHE A 24 4.96 -0.16 10.83
CA PHE A 24 3.61 -0.20 11.39
C PHE A 24 3.08 -1.65 11.50
N LEU A 25 3.36 -2.52 10.53
CA LEU A 25 2.96 -3.93 10.59
C LEU A 25 3.63 -4.66 11.75
N LEU A 26 4.94 -4.45 11.96
CA LEU A 26 5.66 -5.02 13.10
C LEU A 26 5.03 -4.60 14.45
N ASN A 27 4.53 -3.37 14.53
CA ASN A 27 3.84 -2.83 15.70
C ASN A 27 2.34 -3.15 15.75
N LYS A 28 1.81 -3.90 14.77
CA LYS A 28 0.38 -4.23 14.60
C LYS A 28 -0.53 -3.01 14.44
N GLU A 29 0.02 -1.91 13.95
CA GLU A 29 -0.68 -0.67 13.58
C GLU A 29 -1.22 -0.77 12.16
N TYR A 30 -2.08 -1.77 11.90
CA TYR A 30 -2.55 -2.12 10.56
C TYR A 30 -3.18 -0.93 9.82
N SER A 31 -4.00 -0.11 10.48
CA SER A 31 -4.61 1.05 9.84
C SER A 31 -3.58 2.05 9.33
N MET A 32 -2.49 2.28 10.07
CA MET A 32 -1.41 3.18 9.66
C MET A 32 -0.69 2.60 8.44
N SER A 33 -0.32 1.31 8.49
CA SER A 33 0.28 0.62 7.34
C SER A 33 -0.59 0.71 6.08
N ILE A 34 -1.89 0.45 6.19
CA ILE A 34 -2.83 0.51 5.05
C ILE A 34 -2.89 1.92 4.45
N LEU A 35 -2.98 2.96 5.28
CA LEU A 35 -3.04 4.35 4.80
C LEU A 35 -1.73 4.78 4.15
N THR A 36 -0.58 4.42 4.74
CA THR A 36 0.73 4.71 4.15
C THR A 36 0.92 4.02 2.80
N LEU A 37 0.48 2.76 2.67
CA LEU A 37 0.50 2.04 1.39
C LEU A 37 -0.44 2.69 0.37
N LYS A 38 -1.62 3.13 0.78
CA LYS A 38 -2.55 3.89 -0.08
C LYS A 38 -1.87 5.16 -0.61
N GLU A 39 -1.28 5.97 0.26
CA GLU A 39 -0.57 7.19 -0.14
C GLU A 39 0.59 6.90 -1.09
N ALA A 40 1.38 5.85 -0.81
CA ALA A 40 2.45 5.41 -1.70
C ALA A 40 1.91 5.00 -3.08
N TYR A 41 0.74 4.36 -3.14
CA TYR A 41 0.08 4.00 -4.40
C TYR A 41 -0.25 5.26 -5.20
N TYR A 42 -0.88 6.25 -4.59
CA TYR A 42 -1.24 7.49 -5.30
C TYR A 42 -0.02 8.26 -5.80
N LYS A 43 1.09 8.25 -5.05
CA LYS A 43 2.35 8.85 -5.53
C LYS A 43 2.87 8.18 -6.80
N THR A 44 2.60 6.90 -7.02
CA THR A 44 2.97 6.25 -8.30
C THR A 44 2.22 6.85 -9.50
N THR A 45 1.06 7.46 -9.30
CA THR A 45 0.28 8.11 -10.37
C THR A 45 0.90 9.45 -10.81
N GLU A 46 1.76 10.04 -9.97
CA GLU A 46 2.54 11.24 -10.28
C GLU A 46 3.74 10.93 -11.19
N LEU A 47 4.12 9.65 -11.32
CA LEU A 47 5.14 9.17 -12.26
C LEU A 47 4.58 9.02 -13.68
N GLN A 48 4.20 10.14 -14.30
CA GLN A 48 3.61 10.16 -15.65
C GLN A 48 4.65 10.13 -16.79
N GLU A 49 5.94 10.25 -16.47
CA GLU A 49 7.00 10.18 -17.48
C GLU A 49 7.13 8.76 -18.04
N THR A 50 7.18 8.63 -19.37
CA THR A 50 7.31 7.34 -20.07
C THR A 50 8.56 6.55 -19.65
N SER A 51 9.63 7.25 -19.25
CA SER A 51 10.86 6.66 -18.69
C SER A 51 10.65 5.95 -17.34
N CYS A 52 9.60 6.31 -16.61
CA CYS A 52 9.28 5.81 -15.27
C CYS A 52 8.08 4.86 -15.24
N ALA A 53 7.34 4.72 -16.34
CA ALA A 53 6.09 3.98 -16.39
C ALA A 53 6.22 2.52 -15.89
N GLN A 54 7.29 1.83 -16.26
CA GLN A 54 7.55 0.46 -15.78
C GLN A 54 7.82 0.40 -14.28
N CYS A 55 8.54 1.40 -13.74
CA CYS A 55 8.78 1.50 -12.30
C CYS A 55 7.49 1.80 -11.55
N ALA A 56 6.67 2.72 -12.05
CA ALA A 56 5.37 3.05 -11.47
C ALA A 56 4.48 1.80 -11.42
N GLU A 57 4.43 1.04 -12.50
CA GLU A 57 3.68 -0.23 -12.56
C GLU A 57 4.20 -1.25 -11.56
N LEU A 58 5.52 -1.44 -11.48
CA LEU A 58 6.13 -2.34 -10.51
C LEU A 58 5.78 -1.95 -9.06
N PHE A 59 5.81 -0.64 -8.75
CA PHE A 59 5.42 -0.15 -7.44
C PHE A 59 3.94 -0.41 -7.15
N ARG A 60 3.03 -0.08 -8.08
CA ARG A 60 1.60 -0.36 -7.95
C ARG A 60 1.34 -1.83 -7.67
N CYS A 61 1.90 -2.72 -8.49
CA CYS A 61 1.83 -4.17 -8.30
C CYS A 61 2.31 -4.60 -6.91
N THR A 62 3.46 -4.07 -6.46
CA THR A 62 4.04 -4.43 -5.16
C THR A 62 3.16 -3.94 -4.01
N ILE A 63 2.66 -2.70 -4.08
CA ILE A 63 1.78 -2.11 -3.05
C ILE A 63 0.47 -2.88 -2.95
N THR A 64 -0.15 -3.21 -4.09
CA THR A 64 -1.38 -4.01 -4.12
C THR A 64 -1.16 -5.37 -3.45
N ARG A 65 -0.04 -6.05 -3.75
CA ARG A 65 0.29 -7.34 -3.10
C ARG A 65 0.47 -7.20 -1.59
N SER A 66 1.09 -6.12 -1.11
CA SER A 66 1.22 -5.85 0.32
C SER A 66 -0.15 -5.63 0.98
N LEU A 67 -1.03 -4.84 0.36
CA LEU A 67 -2.40 -4.63 0.84
C LEU A 67 -3.21 -5.94 0.86
N GLU A 68 -3.06 -6.80 -0.15
CA GLU A 68 -3.69 -8.13 -0.18
C GLU A 68 -3.16 -9.06 0.92
N SER A 69 -1.86 -8.98 1.24
CA SER A 69 -1.28 -9.71 2.38
C SER A 69 -1.91 -9.26 3.69
N ILE A 70 -2.00 -7.94 3.92
CA ILE A 70 -2.63 -7.35 5.11
C ILE A 70 -4.10 -7.76 5.20
N TYR A 71 -4.83 -7.73 4.08
CA TYR A 71 -6.21 -8.21 4.00
C TYR A 71 -6.33 -9.66 4.48
N ASN A 72 -5.49 -10.56 3.98
CA ASN A 72 -5.54 -11.96 4.35
C ASN A 72 -5.23 -12.18 5.84
N ASP A 73 -4.28 -11.44 6.39
CA ASP A 73 -3.93 -11.51 7.81
C ASP A 73 -5.08 -11.00 8.69
N LEU A 74 -5.62 -9.82 8.36
CA LEU A 74 -6.77 -9.23 9.06
C LEU A 74 -8.00 -10.12 8.99
N ARG A 75 -8.31 -10.66 7.81
CA ARG A 75 -9.40 -11.61 7.61
C ARG A 75 -9.29 -12.81 8.55
N ARG A 76 -8.11 -13.41 8.67
CA ARG A 76 -7.87 -14.54 9.58
C ARG A 76 -8.03 -14.16 11.05
N MET A 77 -7.71 -12.91 11.41
CA MET A 77 -7.83 -12.42 12.78
C MET A 77 -9.25 -11.98 13.14
N THR A 78 -10.08 -11.61 12.17
CA THR A 78 -11.46 -11.14 12.38
C THR A 78 -12.49 -12.23 12.15
N GLU A 79 -12.26 -13.16 11.22
CA GLU A 79 -13.17 -14.25 10.89
C GLU A 79 -12.88 -15.53 11.71
N GLY A 80 -13.90 -16.35 11.93
CA GLY A 80 -13.80 -17.64 12.62
C GLY A 80 -14.16 -17.60 14.11
N PHE A 81 -14.13 -18.77 14.76
CA PHE A 81 -14.58 -18.95 16.15
C PHE A 81 -13.76 -18.16 17.20
N PHE A 82 -12.49 -17.87 16.88
CA PHE A 82 -11.60 -17.05 17.70
C PHE A 82 -11.37 -15.64 17.12
N GLY A 83 -12.16 -15.24 16.12
CA GLY A 83 -12.06 -13.93 15.50
C GLY A 83 -12.28 -12.82 16.51
N THR A 84 -11.42 -11.80 16.50
CA THR A 84 -11.52 -10.64 17.39
C THR A 84 -12.03 -9.41 16.66
N LYS A 85 -12.97 -8.69 17.29
CA LYS A 85 -13.46 -7.40 16.79
C LYS A 85 -12.40 -6.29 16.82
N ARG A 86 -11.28 -6.50 17.53
CA ARG A 86 -10.19 -5.52 17.68
C ARG A 86 -9.69 -5.00 16.33
N TYR A 87 -9.65 -5.86 15.32
CA TYR A 87 -9.08 -5.55 14.00
C TYR A 87 -10.13 -5.33 12.91
N GLN A 88 -11.42 -5.32 13.28
CA GLN A 88 -12.52 -5.20 12.32
C GLN A 88 -12.45 -3.90 11.53
N SER A 89 -12.14 -2.78 12.18
CA SER A 89 -12.01 -1.48 11.51
C SER A 89 -10.87 -1.46 10.49
N SER A 90 -9.71 -2.03 10.84
CA SER A 90 -8.60 -2.18 9.90
C SER A 90 -8.95 -3.11 8.74
N TYR A 91 -9.73 -4.17 8.99
CA TYR A 91 -10.20 -5.09 7.95
C TYR A 91 -11.13 -4.40 6.96
N GLU A 92 -12.10 -3.62 7.45
CA GLU A 92 -13.00 -2.83 6.61
C GLU A 92 -12.22 -1.77 5.81
N LEU A 93 -11.22 -1.15 6.43
CA LEU A 93 -10.36 -0.17 5.77
C LEU A 93 -9.60 -0.79 4.59
N VAL A 94 -8.91 -1.93 4.79
CA VAL A 94 -8.16 -2.56 3.69
C VAL A 94 -9.09 -3.04 2.57
N CYS A 95 -10.30 -3.51 2.90
CA CYS A 95 -11.33 -3.84 1.90
C CYS A 95 -11.68 -2.62 1.04
N SER A 96 -11.93 -1.48 1.70
CA SER A 96 -12.26 -0.23 1.02
C SER A 96 -11.13 0.24 0.12
N VAL A 97 -9.89 0.24 0.61
CA VAL A 97 -8.70 0.69 -0.15
C VAL A 97 -8.44 -0.21 -1.35
N LEU A 98 -8.53 -1.54 -1.20
CA LEU A 98 -8.37 -2.48 -2.32
C LEU A 98 -9.47 -2.30 -3.37
N ALA A 99 -10.71 -2.01 -2.97
CA ALA A 99 -11.81 -1.75 -3.89
C ALA A 99 -11.63 -0.43 -4.66
N GLU A 100 -11.06 0.59 -4.02
CA GLU A 100 -10.72 1.88 -4.63
C GLU A 100 -9.62 1.71 -5.68
N ILE A 101 -8.49 1.09 -5.30
CA ILE A 101 -7.34 0.85 -6.20
C ILE A 101 -7.75 0.02 -7.43
N LYS A 102 -8.63 -0.97 -7.27
CA LYS A 102 -9.12 -1.81 -8.38
C LYS A 102 -9.99 -1.05 -9.38
N LYS A 103 -10.58 0.08 -9.01
CA LYS A 103 -11.36 0.93 -9.93
C LYS A 103 -10.48 1.89 -10.75
N GLU A 104 -9.25 2.13 -10.29
CA GLU A 104 -8.31 3.05 -10.94
C GLU A 104 -7.42 2.38 -12.00
N ASN A 105 -7.46 1.05 -12.11
CA ASN A 105 -6.85 0.28 -13.18
C ASN A 105 -7.91 -0.14 -14.21
#